data_AF-A0A928NR84-F1
#
_entry.id   AF-A0A928NR84-F1
#
_cell.length_a   1.000
_cell.length_b   1.000
_cell.length_c   1.000
_cell.angle_alpha   90.00
_cell.angle_beta   90.00
_cell.angle_gamma   90.00
#
_symmetry.space_group_name_H-M   'P 1'
#
loop_
_entity.id
_entity.type
_entity.pdbx_description
1 polymer ?
#
loop_
_entity_poly.entity_id
_entity_poly.type
_entity_poly.pdbx_seq_one_letter_code
_entity_poly.pdbx_strand_id
1 'polypeptide(L)'
;MVTTKKIRYCILGLDTLLIVFGLIGKSIIKLMYAYMPECILAKNGIPCPSCGATRCVSSILKGDFASAFIHNQFFFCLAVYLALSIVFLNMGYVFNVPFAKKVTDVMFHYKTVIIIALIYFVFGITRMLIVLI
;
A
#
# COMPACT_ATOMS: atom_id res chain seq x y z
N MET A 1 26.19 9.56 -11.77
CA MET A 1 25.99 8.10 -11.58
C MET A 1 25.82 7.82 -10.10
N VAL A 2 24.58 7.62 -9.62
CA VAL A 2 24.39 7.08 -8.26
C VAL A 2 24.95 5.66 -8.27
N THR A 3 25.96 5.40 -7.46
CA THR A 3 26.62 4.10 -7.40
C THR A 3 25.60 3.03 -7.02
N THR A 4 25.45 1.99 -7.85
CA THR A 4 24.54 0.85 -7.64
C THR A 4 24.64 0.25 -6.24
N LYS A 5 25.81 0.34 -5.60
CA LYS A 5 26.03 -0.03 -4.20
C LYS A 5 25.17 0.76 -3.21
N LYS A 6 25.04 2.09 -3.36
CA LYS A 6 24.20 2.92 -2.47
C LYS A 6 22.73 2.51 -2.56
N ILE A 7 22.22 2.34 -3.78
CA ILE A 7 20.83 1.91 -4.01
C ILE A 7 20.57 0.54 -3.39
N ARG A 8 21.50 -0.41 -3.58
CA ARG A 8 21.40 -1.75 -2.97
C ARG A 8 21.31 -1.70 -1.45
N TYR A 9 22.15 -0.90 -0.77
CA TYR A 9 22.09 -0.75 0.69
C TYR A 9 20.78 -0.10 1.16
N CYS A 10 20.26 0.88 0.41
CA CYS A 10 18.95 1.47 0.71
C CYS A 10 17.82 0.43 0.64
N ILE A 11 17.82 -0.44 -0.38
CA ILE A 11 16.80 -1.49 -0.53
C ILE A 11 16.90 -2.50 0.63
N LEU A 12 18.10 -2.97 0.95
CA LEU A 12 18.29 -3.89 2.08
C LEU A 12 17.89 -3.25 3.42
N GLY A 13 18.14 -1.95 3.60
CA GLY A 13 17.68 -1.19 4.76
C GLY A 13 16.15 -1.11 4.84
N LEU A 14 15.49 -0.85 3.70
CA LEU A 14 14.03 -0.85 3.60
C LEU A 14 13.45 -2.24 3.92
N ASP A 15 14.01 -3.31 3.36
CA ASP A 15 13.57 -4.69 3.62
C ASP A 15 13.71 -5.04 5.11
N THR A 16 14.82 -4.65 5.73
CA THR A 16 15.04 -4.85 7.17
C THR A 16 13.99 -4.11 8.00
N LEU A 17 13.68 -2.85 7.65
CA LEU A 17 12.63 -2.08 8.31
C LEU A 17 11.25 -2.74 8.14
N LEU A 18 10.92 -3.21 6.94
CA LEU A 18 9.65 -3.89 6.67
C LEU A 18 9.52 -5.21 7.43
N ILE A 19 10.59 -5.99 7.54
CA ILE A 19 10.61 -7.24 8.33
C ILE A 19 10.40 -6.92 9.80
N VAL A 20 11.14 -5.95 10.36
CA VAL A 20 10.96 -5.52 11.75
C VAL A 20 9.52 -5.07 11.98
N PHE A 21 8.98 -4.23 11.09
CA PHE A 21 7.60 -3.76 11.17
C PHE A 21 6.57 -4.90 11.07
N GLY A 22 6.82 -5.91 10.24
CA GLY A 22 5.99 -7.11 10.14
C GLY A 22 6.01 -7.97 11.40
N LEU A 23 7.17 -8.13 12.04
CA LEU A 23 7.33 -8.90 13.29
C LEU A 23 6.62 -8.24 14.47
N ILE A 24 6.79 -6.92 14.63
CA ILE A 24 6.09 -6.14 15.66
C ILE A 24 4.65 -5.82 15.27
N GLY A 25 4.30 -5.99 14.00
CA GLY A 25 3.04 -5.56 13.40
C GLY A 25 1.83 -6.13 14.12
N LYS A 26 1.84 -7.42 14.47
CA LYS A 26 0.73 -8.04 15.24
C LYS A 26 0.51 -7.37 16.60
N SER A 27 1.59 -7.01 17.30
CA SER A 27 1.53 -6.31 18.59
C SER A 27 1.04 -4.87 18.42
N ILE A 28 1.51 -4.18 17.37
CA ILE A 28 1.05 -2.83 17.02
C ILE A 28 -0.42 -2.84 16.63
N ILE A 29 -0.89 -3.81 15.85
CA ILE A 29 -2.30 -3.90 15.42
C ILE A 29 -3.21 -4.15 16.63
N LYS A 30 -2.81 -5.02 17.55
CA LYS A 30 -3.55 -5.25 18.79
C LYS A 30 -3.66 -3.98 19.62
N LEU A 31 -2.57 -3.21 19.70
CA LEU A 31 -2.54 -1.91 20.36
C LEU A 31 -3.41 -0.88 19.63
N MET A 32 -3.28 -0.79 18.29
CA MET A 32 -4.07 0.10 17.46
C MET A 32 -5.56 -0.20 17.56
N TYR A 33 -5.98 -1.47 17.58
CA TYR A 33 -7.38 -1.84 17.76
C TYR A 33 -7.92 -1.48 19.15
N ALA A 34 -7.07 -1.54 20.19
CA ALA A 34 -7.46 -1.17 21.54
C ALA A 34 -7.62 0.34 21.72
N TYR A 35 -6.89 1.15 20.95
CA TYR A 35 -6.84 2.61 21.10
C TYR A 35 -7.36 3.40 19.91
N MET A 36 -7.77 2.77 18.80
CA MET A 36 -8.37 3.48 17.67
C MET A 36 -9.79 3.89 18.01
N PRO A 37 -10.08 5.20 18.12
CA PRO A 37 -11.45 5.65 18.19
C PRO A 37 -12.18 5.32 16.88
N GLU A 38 -13.46 4.98 16.99
CA GLU A 38 -14.32 4.89 15.81
C GLU A 38 -14.30 6.24 15.07
N CYS A 39 -14.18 6.20 13.75
CA CYS A 39 -14.15 7.44 12.97
C CYS A 39 -15.46 8.20 13.16
N ILE A 40 -15.37 9.42 13.72
CA ILE A 40 -16.51 10.29 14.02
C ILE A 40 -17.35 10.55 12.75
N LEU A 41 -16.70 10.68 11.59
CA LEU A 41 -17.37 10.86 10.30
C LEU A 41 -18.20 9.63 9.93
N ALA A 42 -17.64 8.42 10.06
CA ALA A 42 -18.37 7.18 9.81
C ALA A 42 -19.53 6.98 10.80
N LYS A 43 -19.32 7.37 12.07
CA LYS A 43 -20.35 7.35 13.11
C LYS A 43 -21.50 8.32 12.81
N ASN A 44 -21.18 9.46 12.18
CA ASN A 44 -22.15 10.46 11.75
C ASN A 44 -22.73 10.17 10.34
N GLY A 45 -22.50 8.98 9.78
CA GLY A 45 -23.00 8.59 8.45
C GLY A 45 -22.31 9.28 7.28
N ILE A 46 -21.24 10.04 7.52
CA ILE A 46 -20.50 10.75 6.47
C ILE A 46 -19.51 9.77 5.81
N PRO A 47 -19.61 9.54 4.49
CA PRO A 47 -18.68 8.68 3.78
C PRO A 47 -17.28 9.29 3.73
N CYS A 48 -16.38 8.79 4.58
CA CYS A 48 -14.98 9.18 4.56
C CYS A 48 -14.17 8.24 3.63
N PRO A 49 -13.44 8.78 2.62
CA PRO A 49 -12.73 7.96 1.63
C PRO A 49 -11.60 7.11 2.25
N SER A 50 -11.01 7.58 3.35
CA SER A 50 -9.92 6.87 4.05
C SER A 50 -10.41 5.76 4.98
N CYS A 51 -11.67 5.80 5.45
CA CYS A 51 -12.22 4.75 6.32
C CYS A 51 -12.28 3.38 5.63
N GLY A 52 -12.54 3.35 4.32
CA GLY A 52 -12.50 2.12 3.53
C GLY A 52 -11.09 1.56 3.40
N ALA A 53 -10.08 2.42 3.26
CA ALA A 53 -8.67 2.01 3.21
C ALA A 53 -8.20 1.43 4.55
N THR A 54 -8.57 2.05 5.69
CA THR A 54 -8.23 1.53 7.03
C THR A 54 -8.82 0.14 7.26
N ARG A 55 -10.09 -0.08 6.89
CA ARG A 55 -10.73 -1.41 6.98
C ARG A 55 -10.09 -2.43 6.05
N CYS A 56 -9.75 -2.03 4.83
CA CYS A 56 -9.01 -2.87 3.89
C CYS A 56 -7.68 -3.34 4.49
N VAL A 57 -6.85 -2.42 5.00
CA VAL A 57 -5.57 -2.74 5.65
C VAL A 57 -5.76 -3.68 6.83
N SER A 58 -6.74 -3.41 7.69
CA SER A 58 -7.06 -4.30 8.81
C SER A 58 -7.39 -5.73 8.34
N SER A 59 -8.20 -5.88 7.29
CA SER A 59 -8.58 -7.20 6.77
C SER A 59 -7.39 -7.92 6.13
N ILE A 60 -6.52 -7.21 5.37
CA ILE A 60 -5.25 -7.76 4.85
C ILE A 60 -4.39 -8.30 6.00
N LEU A 61 -4.25 -7.52 7.08
CA LEU A 61 -3.43 -7.90 8.23
C LEU A 61 -3.98 -9.09 9.02
N LYS A 62 -5.31 -9.31 8.98
CA LYS A 62 -5.97 -10.50 9.53
C LYS A 62 -5.91 -11.71 8.58
N GLY A 63 -5.42 -11.53 7.35
CA GLY A 63 -5.40 -12.56 6.31
C GLY A 63 -6.74 -12.73 5.57
N ASP A 64 -7.71 -11.85 5.82
CA ASP A 64 -9.01 -11.85 5.15
C ASP A 64 -8.96 -10.97 3.90
N PHE A 65 -8.41 -11.52 2.83
CA PHE A 65 -8.25 -10.81 1.55
C PHE A 65 -9.60 -10.56 0.85
N ALA A 66 -10.60 -11.41 1.06
CA ALA A 66 -11.92 -11.26 0.47
C ALA A 66 -12.61 -10.01 1.02
N SER A 67 -12.67 -9.87 2.35
CA SER A 67 -13.21 -8.68 2.99
C SER A 67 -12.38 -7.44 2.68
N ALA A 68 -11.05 -7.57 2.58
CA ALA A 68 -10.18 -6.44 2.22
C ALA A 68 -10.52 -5.85 0.85
N PHE A 69 -10.73 -6.70 -0.15
CA PHE A 69 -11.12 -6.28 -1.50
C PHE A 69 -12.48 -5.57 -1.49
N ILE A 70 -13.46 -6.11 -0.76
CA ILE A 70 -14.80 -5.51 -0.63
C ILE A 70 -14.72 -4.13 0.02
N HIS A 71 -13.92 -3.97 1.07
CA HIS A 71 -13.76 -2.70 1.77
C HIS A 71 -13.20 -1.60 0.86
N ASN A 72 -12.13 -1.88 0.11
CA ASN A 72 -11.56 -0.94 -0.83
C ASN A 72 -10.73 -1.65 -1.91
N GLN A 73 -11.34 -1.85 -3.07
CA GLN A 73 -10.74 -2.55 -4.22
C GLN A 73 -9.48 -1.85 -4.71
N PHE A 74 -9.52 -0.52 -4.83
CA PHE A 74 -8.35 0.24 -5.27
C PHE A 74 -7.20 0.10 -4.29
N PHE A 75 -7.47 0.28 -2.99
CA PHE A 75 -6.43 0.20 -1.96
C PHE A 75 -5.86 -1.22 -1.84
N PHE A 76 -6.70 -2.23 -2.05
CA PHE A 76 -6.26 -3.62 -2.14
C PHE A 76 -5.30 -3.82 -3.32
N CYS A 77 -5.67 -3.37 -4.53
CA CYS A 77 -4.80 -3.44 -5.70
C CYS A 77 -3.50 -2.64 -5.51
N LEU A 78 -3.56 -1.49 -4.85
CA LEU A 78 -2.39 -0.68 -4.51
C LEU A 78 -1.47 -1.43 -3.53
N ALA A 79 -2.02 -2.11 -2.53
CA ALA A 79 -1.24 -2.91 -1.59
C ALA A 79 -0.51 -4.06 -2.32
N VAL A 80 -1.18 -4.74 -3.25
CA VAL A 80 -0.58 -5.78 -4.11
C VAL A 80 0.52 -5.19 -4.98
N TYR A 81 0.27 -4.03 -5.61
CA TYR A 81 1.25 -3.33 -6.43
C TYR A 81 2.52 -2.97 -5.65
N LEU A 82 2.37 -2.43 -4.43
CA LEU A 82 3.49 -2.11 -3.56
C LEU A 82 4.26 -3.37 -3.12
N ALA A 83 3.56 -4.45 -2.77
CA ALA A 83 4.20 -5.72 -2.43
C ALA A 83 5.05 -6.27 -3.61
N LEU A 84 4.49 -6.25 -4.82
CA LEU A 84 5.23 -6.65 -6.03
C LEU A 84 6.42 -5.72 -6.30
N SER A 85 6.28 -4.42 -6.04
CA SER A 85 7.37 -3.45 -6.25
C SER A 85 8.61 -3.77 -5.41
N ILE A 86 8.43 -4.25 -4.17
CA ILE A 86 9.53 -4.66 -3.29
C ILE A 86 10.27 -5.87 -3.87
N VAL A 87 9.51 -6.83 -4.41
CA VAL A 87 10.08 -8.02 -5.06
C VAL A 87 10.89 -7.63 -6.31
N PHE A 88 10.34 -6.79 -7.18
CA PHE A 88 11.02 -6.33 -8.39
C PHE A 88 12.24 -5.44 -8.08
N LEU A 89 12.17 -4.59 -7.06
CA LEU A 89 13.32 -3.81 -6.55
C LEU A 89 14.46 -4.73 -6.15
N ASN A 90 14.17 -5.77 -5.36
CA ASN A 90 15.16 -6.77 -4.95
C ASN A 90 15.74 -7.52 -6.14
N MET A 91 14.88 -8.05 -7.03
CA MET A 91 15.33 -8.76 -8.23
C MET A 91 16.21 -7.87 -9.13
N GLY A 92 15.83 -6.61 -9.34
CA GLY A 92 16.53 -5.70 -10.24
C GLY A 92 17.85 -5.14 -9.69
N TYR A 93 17.88 -4.79 -8.40
CA TYR A 93 18.99 -4.03 -7.82
C TYR A 93 19.84 -4.83 -6.80
N VAL A 94 19.32 -5.91 -6.22
CA VAL A 94 20.07 -6.81 -5.33
C VAL A 94 20.60 -8.01 -6.10
N PHE A 95 19.72 -8.68 -6.86
CA PHE A 95 20.05 -9.87 -7.66
C PHE A 95 20.49 -9.55 -9.09
N ASN A 96 20.47 -8.28 -9.51
CA ASN A 96 20.90 -7.80 -10.83
C ASN A 96 20.17 -8.45 -12.03
N VAL A 97 18.89 -8.78 -11.88
CA VAL A 97 18.06 -9.30 -12.97
C VAL A 97 17.66 -8.15 -13.91
N PRO A 98 18.10 -8.13 -15.18
CA PRO A 98 17.93 -6.98 -16.07
C PRO A 98 16.45 -6.71 -16.41
N PHE A 99 15.64 -7.76 -16.56
CA PHE A 99 14.20 -7.63 -16.76
C PHE A 99 13.52 -6.93 -15.58
N ALA A 100 13.83 -7.35 -14.35
CA ALA A 100 13.25 -6.77 -13.13
C ALA A 100 13.65 -5.31 -12.94
N LYS A 101 14.87 -4.94 -13.32
CA LYS A 101 15.31 -3.54 -13.32
C LYS A 101 14.46 -2.68 -14.26
N LYS A 102 14.23 -3.16 -15.50
CA LYS A 102 13.37 -2.47 -16.47
C LYS A 102 11.94 -2.30 -15.96
N VAL A 103 11.38 -3.34 -15.34
CA VAL A 103 10.04 -3.28 -14.73
C VAL A 103 10.00 -2.27 -13.59
N THR A 104 11.00 -2.29 -12.70
CA THR A 104 11.10 -1.35 -11.57
C THR A 104 11.17 0.09 -12.05
N ASP A 105 11.98 0.37 -13.08
CA ASP A 105 12.11 1.72 -13.64
C ASP A 105 10.79 2.24 -14.22
N VAL A 106 9.95 1.35 -14.78
CA VAL A 106 8.59 1.69 -15.25
C VAL A 106 7.63 1.89 -14.08
N MET A 107 7.66 1.02 -13.06
CA MET A 107 6.79 1.10 -11.89
C MET A 107 6.97 2.43 -11.12
N PHE A 108 8.21 2.84 -10.93
CA PHE A 108 8.54 4.07 -10.20
C PHE A 108 8.72 5.30 -11.10
N HIS A 109 8.42 5.17 -12.40
CA HIS A 109 8.45 6.31 -13.30
C HIS A 109 7.38 7.33 -12.90
N TYR A 110 7.72 8.63 -12.92
CA TYR A 110 6.82 9.70 -12.47
C TYR A 110 5.45 9.66 -13.16
N LYS A 111 5.41 9.32 -14.46
CA LYS A 111 4.15 9.14 -15.23
C LYS A 111 3.27 8.04 -14.62
N THR A 112 3.85 6.90 -14.24
CA THR A 112 3.12 5.77 -13.64
C THR A 112 2.55 6.17 -12.28
N VAL A 113 3.35 6.84 -11.45
CA VAL A 113 2.91 7.33 -10.14
C VAL A 113 1.78 8.36 -10.29
N ILE A 114 1.89 9.30 -11.23
CA ILE A 114 0.82 10.28 -11.52
C ILE A 114 -0.45 9.57 -11.98
N ILE A 115 -0.34 8.59 -12.88
CA ILE A 115 -1.51 7.82 -13.35
C ILE A 115 -2.19 7.10 -12.20
N ILE A 116 -1.42 6.40 -11.34
CA ILE A 116 -1.96 5.72 -10.15
C ILE A 116 -2.64 6.73 -9.21
N ALA A 117 -2.03 7.89 -8.99
CA ALA A 117 -2.60 8.95 -8.14
C ALA A 117 -3.89 9.53 -8.73
N LEU A 118 -3.96 9.73 -10.05
CA LEU A 118 -5.17 10.18 -10.73
C LEU A 118 -6.28 9.14 -10.65
N ILE A 119 -5.97 7.86 -10.89
CA ILE A 119 -6.95 6.77 -10.75
C ILE A 119 -7.45 6.70 -9.30
N TYR A 120 -6.57 6.85 -8.30
CA TYR A 120 -6.99 6.91 -6.90
C TYR A 120 -7.95 8.07 -6.64
N PHE A 121 -7.61 9.26 -7.13
CA PHE A 121 -8.42 10.45 -6.93
C PHE A 121 -9.80 10.32 -7.58
N VAL A 122 -9.85 9.85 -8.83
CA VAL A 122 -11.11 9.60 -9.54
C VAL A 122 -11.93 8.51 -8.84
N PHE A 123 -11.32 7.39 -8.46
CA PHE A 123 -11.99 6.32 -7.72
C PHE A 123 -12.53 6.81 -6.36
N GLY A 124 -11.76 7.64 -5.66
CA GLY A 124 -12.17 8.24 -4.40
C GLY A 124 -13.39 9.15 -4.57
N ILE A 125 -13.39 9.99 -5.61
CA ILE A 125 -14.52 10.88 -5.93
C ILE A 125 -15.75 10.07 -6.33
N THR A 126 -15.62 9.07 -7.20
CA THR A 126 -16.78 8.26 -7.63
C THR A 126 -17.38 7.48 -6.45
N ARG A 127 -16.56 6.87 -5.59
CA ARG A 127 -17.01 6.25 -4.33
C ARG A 127 -17.73 7.25 -3.44
N MET A 128 -17.23 8.49 -3.34
CA MET A 128 -17.85 9.52 -2.52
C MET A 128 -19.22 9.95 -3.07
N LEU A 129 -19.35 10.11 -4.39
CA LEU A 129 -20.62 10.46 -5.05
C LEU A 129 -21.66 9.34 -4.95
N ILE A 130 -21.25 8.07 -5.14
CA ILE A 130 -22.15 6.91 -5.06
C ILE A 130 -22.76 6.75 -3.66
N VAL A 131 -22.02 7.07 -2.59
CA VAL A 131 -22.55 6.95 -1.22
C VAL A 131 -23.42 8.15 -0.82
N LEU A 132 -23.39 9.24 -1.61
CA LEU A 132 -24.18 10.45 -1.35
C LEU A 132 -25.55 10.46 -2.07
N ILE A 133 -25.74 9.59 -3.07
CA ILE A 133 -27.00 9.41 -3.84
C ILE A 133 -27.76 8.22 -3.28
#